data_AF-A0AAU9QXK1-F1
#
_entry.id   AF-A0AAU9QXK1-F1
#
_cell.length_a   1.000
_cell.length_b   1.000
_cell.length_c   1.000
_cell.angle_alpha   90.00
_cell.angle_beta   90.00
_cell.angle_gamma   90.00
#
_symmetry.space_group_name_H-M   'P 1'
#
loop_
_entity.id
_entity.type
_entity.pdbx_description
1 polymer ?
#
loop_
_entity_poly.entity_id
_entity_poly.type
_entity_poly.pdbx_seq_one_letter_code
_entity_poly.pdbx_strand_id
1 'polypeptide(L)' 'MTEIHAHNLLNLLRETPMDRDELAAHFGTDVRFHTCKLNDLDLGALLEFLLKREKVRELEGKFVVNMARVCNH' A
#
# COMPACT_ATOMS: atom_id res chain seq x y z
N MET A 1 -18.74 3.59 -3.88
CA MET A 1 -17.73 2.86 -3.08
C MET A 1 -16.42 2.97 -3.84
N THR A 2 -15.42 3.60 -3.24
CA THR A 2 -14.09 3.80 -3.84
C THR A 2 -13.27 2.53 -3.63
N GLU A 3 -13.27 1.66 -4.64
CA GLU A 3 -12.45 0.46 -4.62
C GLU A 3 -11.03 0.82 -5.05
N ILE A 4 -10.08 0.81 -4.10
CA ILE A 4 -8.69 1.18 -4.39
C ILE A 4 -7.86 -0.08 -4.61
N HIS A 5 -7.30 -0.20 -5.82
CA HIS A 5 -6.34 -1.25 -6.10
C HIS A 5 -5.04 -1.00 -5.33
N ALA A 6 -4.46 -2.07 -4.77
CA ALA A 6 -3.17 -2.03 -4.09
C ALA A 6 -2.04 -1.39 -4.93
N HIS A 7 -2.13 -1.45 -6.26
CA HIS A 7 -1.17 -0.81 -7.16
C HIS A 7 -1.17 0.72 -7.08
N ASN A 8 -2.31 1.37 -6.77
CA ASN A 8 -2.33 2.83 -6.58
C ASN A 8 -1.50 3.24 -5.35
N LEU A 9 -1.63 2.51 -4.24
CA LEU A 9 -0.83 2.74 -3.05
C LEU A 9 0.66 2.48 -3.31
N LEU A 10 1.00 1.43 -4.09
CA LEU A 10 2.39 1.18 -4.47
C LEU A 10 2.96 2.29 -5.37
N ASN A 11 2.20 2.79 -6.34
CA ASN A 11 2.66 3.91 -7.17
C ASN A 11 2.87 5.17 -6.34
N LEU A 12 1.94 5.48 -5.43
CA LEU A 12 2.07 6.60 -4.50
C LEU A 12 3.34 6.47 -3.64
N LEU A 13 3.54 5.33 -2.97
CA LEU A 13 4.71 5.07 -2.13
C LEU A 13 6.03 4.99 -2.91
N ARG A 14 5.96 4.75 -4.22
CA ARG A 14 7.13 4.77 -5.11
C ARG A 14 7.56 6.20 -5.42
N GLU A 15 6.61 7.11 -5.58
CA GLU A 15 6.89 8.53 -5.83
C GLU A 15 7.18 9.28 -4.53
N THR A 16 6.38 9.02 -3.50
CA THR A 16 6.44 9.69 -2.19
C THR A 16 6.38 8.68 -1.05
N PRO A 17 7.50 8.41 -0.36
CA PRO A 17 7.52 7.64 0.87
C PRO A 17 6.63 8.26 1.93
N MET A 18 5.68 7.47 2.45
CA MET A 18 4.71 7.93 3.45
C MET A 18 4.60 6.93 4.60
N ASP A 19 4.25 7.43 5.79
CA ASP A 19 3.90 6.58 6.92
C ASP A 19 2.43 6.13 6.87
N ARG A 20 2.01 5.33 7.87
CA ARG A 20 0.67 4.76 7.94
C ARG A 20 -0.41 5.84 8.09
N ASP A 21 -0.15 6.86 8.90
CA ASP A 21 -1.08 7.93 9.22
C ASP A 21 -1.25 8.86 8.00
N GLU A 22 -0.15 9.17 7.30
CA GLU A 22 -0.19 9.89 6.03
C GLU A 22 -1.03 9.14 4.99
N LEU A 23 -0.84 7.83 4.84
CA LEU A 23 -1.64 7.01 3.94
C LEU A 23 -3.13 6.98 4.35
N ALA A 24 -3.42 6.90 5.65
CA ALA A 24 -4.78 6.92 6.17
C ALA A 24 -5.46 8.28 5.92
N ALA A 25 -4.73 9.38 6.03
CA ALA A 25 -5.23 10.71 5.70
C ALA A 25 -5.40 10.91 4.18
N HIS A 26 -4.49 10.37 3.38
CA HIS A 26 -4.47 10.55 1.93
C HIS A 26 -5.53 9.72 1.21
N PHE A 27 -5.77 8.50 1.66
CA PHE A 27 -6.81 7.63 1.11
C PHE A 27 -8.14 7.76 1.85
N GLY A 28 -8.11 8.14 3.12
CA GLY A 28 -9.25 8.13 4.02
C GLY A 28 -9.32 6.83 4.82
N THR A 29 -9.75 6.91 6.08
CA THR A 29 -9.93 5.74 6.95
C THR A 29 -11.11 4.85 6.54
N ASP A 30 -11.98 5.30 5.63
CA ASP A 30 -13.18 4.58 5.17
C ASP A 30 -12.99 3.86 3.82
N VAL A 31 -11.77 3.81 3.28
CA VAL A 31 -11.53 3.14 2.00
C VAL A 31 -11.26 1.65 2.15
N ARG A 32 -11.89 0.86 1.28
CA ARG A 32 -11.63 -0.56 1.11
C ARG A 32 -10.66 -0.76 -0.04
N PHE A 33 -9.58 -1.45 0.26
CA PHE A 33 -8.59 -1.87 -0.69
C PHE A 33 -8.89 -3.27 -1.22
N HIS A 34 -8.45 -3.51 -2.44
CA HIS A 34 -8.44 -4.84 -3.01
C HIS A 34 -7.12 -5.09 -3.75
N THR A 35 -6.68 -6.33 -3.66
CA THR A 35 -5.59 -6.91 -4.43
C THR A 35 -6.20 -7.83 -5.49
N CYS A 36 -5.44 -8.18 -6.52
CA CYS A 36 -5.91 -9.07 -7.58
C CYS A 36 -6.43 -10.46 -7.10
N LYS A 37 -6.24 -10.82 -5.82
CA LYS A 37 -6.69 -12.09 -5.23
C LYS A 37 -7.52 -11.93 -3.96
N LEU A 38 -7.56 -10.75 -3.35
CA LEU A 38 -8.22 -10.49 -2.06
C LEU A 38 -8.95 -9.16 -2.14
N ASN A 39 -10.21 -9.13 -1.79
CA ASN A 39 -11.02 -7.90 -1.74
C ASN A 39 -11.31 -7.54 -0.28
N ASP A 40 -11.87 -6.34 -0.07
CA ASP A 40 -12.39 -5.89 1.23
C ASP A 40 -11.33 -5.75 2.34
N LEU A 41 -10.12 -5.31 1.97
CA LEU A 41 -9.01 -5.10 2.90
C LEU A 41 -8.96 -3.66 3.41
N ASP A 42 -8.76 -3.47 4.70
CA ASP A 42 -8.43 -2.15 5.25
C ASP A 42 -6.98 -1.76 4.97
N LEU A 43 -6.64 -0.48 5.10
CA LEU A 43 -5.27 0.03 4.89
C LEU A 43 -4.23 -0.77 5.70
N GLY A 44 -4.54 -1.08 6.97
CA GLY A 44 -3.66 -1.87 7.83
C GLY A 44 -3.42 -3.29 7.29
N ALA A 45 -4.51 -3.99 6.96
CA ALA A 45 -4.44 -5.35 6.41
C ALA A 45 -3.71 -5.38 5.07
N LEU A 46 -3.92 -4.36 4.22
CA LEU A 46 -3.19 -4.22 2.97
C LEU A 46 -1.69 -4.00 3.22
N LEU A 47 -1.33 -3.07 4.10
CA LEU A 47 0.08 -2.78 4.41
C LEU A 47 0.79 -4.01 4.96
N GLU A 48 0.21 -4.71 5.93
CA GLU A 48 0.75 -5.96 6.46
C GLU A 48 0.92 -7.03 5.38
N PHE A 49 -0.05 -7.15 4.47
CA PHE A 49 0.06 -8.08 3.34
C PHE A 49 1.21 -7.71 2.40
N LEU A 50 1.39 -6.42 2.11
CA LEU A 50 2.45 -5.91 1.25
C LEU A 50 3.84 -6.07 1.89
N LEU A 51 3.95 -5.83 3.20
CA LEU A 51 5.16 -6.08 4.01
C LEU A 51 5.51 -7.56 4.02
N LYS A 52 4.54 -8.46 4.26
CA LYS A 52 4.74 -9.92 4.21
C LYS A 52 5.19 -10.41 2.84
N ARG A 53 4.73 -9.78 1.76
CA ARG A 53 5.16 -10.08 0.38
C ARG A 53 6.51 -9.43 0.04
N GLU A 54 7.06 -8.63 0.95
CA GLU A 54 8.26 -7.80 0.79
C GLU A 54 8.16 -6.86 -0.43
N LYS A 55 6.93 -6.48 -0.80
CA LYS A 55 6.63 -5.48 -1.84
C LYS A 55 6.88 -4.07 -1.34
N VAL A 56 6.73 -3.86 -0.04
CA VAL A 56 6.95 -2.60 0.66
C VAL A 56 7.84 -2.90 1.84
N ARG A 57 8.74 -1.96 2.17
CA ARG A 57 9.63 -2.05 3.33
C ARG A 57 9.51 -0.76 4.13
N GLU A 58 9.68 -0.88 5.43
CA GLU A 58 9.76 0.29 6.30
C GLU A 58 11.20 0.79 6.32
N LEU A 59 11.40 2.07 6.02
CA LEU A 59 12.68 2.76 6.05
C LEU A 59 12.47 4.08 6.81
N GLU A 60 13.18 4.22 7.93
CA GLU A 60 13.10 5.43 8.78
C GLU A 60 11.66 5.78 9.21
N GLY A 61 10.83 4.77 9.47
CA GLY A 61 9.42 4.94 9.86
C GLY A 61 8.48 5.24 8.70
N LYS A 62 8.97 5.27 7.45
CA LYS A 62 8.17 5.46 6.25
C LYS A 62 8.10 4.18 5.43
N PHE A 63 6.96 3.94 4.80
CA PHE A 63 6.82 2.87 3.85
C PHE A 63 7.42 3.28 2.51
N VAL A 64 8.28 2.43 1.96
CA VAL A 64 8.82 2.58 0.61
C VAL A 64 8.64 1.30 -0.17
N VAL A 65 8.32 1.46 -1.45
CA VAL A 65 8.15 0.32 -2.34
C VAL A 65 9.48 -0.31 -2.66
N ASN A 66 9.51 -1.64 -2.56
CA ASN A 66 10.62 -2.43 -3.02
C ASN A 66 10.56 -2.57 -4.55
N MET A 67 11.16 -1.61 -5.25
CA MET A 67 11.21 -1.61 -6.72
C MET A 67 11.88 -2.85 -7.31
N ALA A 68 12.76 -3.54 -6.56
CA ALA A 68 13.37 -4.79 -7.01
C ALA A 68 12.37 -5.97 -7.05
N ARG A 69 11.20 -5.81 -6.41
CA ARG A 69 10.22 -6.88 -6.19
C ARG A 69 8.80 -6.54 -6.62
N VAL A 70 8.52 -5.28 -6.88
CA VAL A 70 7.33 -4.86 -7.62
C VAL A 70 7.53 -5.23 -9.09
N CYS A 71 6.89 -6.32 -9.50
CA CYS A 71 6.96 -6.83 -10.87
C CYS A 71 6.66 -5.72 -11.88
N ASN A 72 7.62 -5.48 -12.76
CA ASN A 72 7.44 -4.76 -14.01
C ASN A 72 6.59 -5.65 -14.93
N HIS A 73 5.28 -5.44 -14.94
CA HIS A 73 4.37 -6.11 -15.87
C HIS A 73 4.01 -5.17 -17.01
#